data_AF-A0A1J5TS15-F1
#
_entry.id   AF-A0A1J5TS15-F1
#
_cell.length_a   1.000
_cell.length_b   1.000
_cell.length_c   1.000
_cell.angle_alpha   90.00
_cell.angle_beta   90.00
_cell.angle_gamma   90.00
#
_symmetry.space_group_name_H-M   'P 1'
#
loop_
_entity.id
_entity.type
_entity.pdbx_description
1 polymer ?
#
loop_
_entity_poly.entity_id
_entity_poly.type
_entity_poly.pdbx_seq_one_letter_code
_entity_poly.pdbx_strand_id
1 'polypeptide(L)'
;MIAWGLFGGLGKRSRKGFGSVAIQSLIFKGIKQKDIDFVSDNYEKYKAHINNIIPKLEVFENTNYPPYSAFSQDSKIFITDIDNLKTDATKVHKDLEGAYKRYRSGNGQSNNKPERKDFGTPVAFKNDPNDSTSDRRASPIFLHIHPIKESNSVQYVGVRLYLPAMDIKHPGLIQKFLEDGAIEIKNI
;
A
#
# COMPACT_ATOMS: atom_id res chain seq x y z
N MET A 1 -7.97 -14.52 -0.88
CA MET A 1 -6.60 -15.03 -1.09
C MET A 1 -5.88 -14.29 -2.22
N ILE A 2 -6.52 -14.09 -3.37
CA ILE A 2 -5.92 -13.41 -4.52
C ILE A 2 -5.41 -11.99 -4.22
N ALA A 3 -6.24 -11.12 -3.63
CA ALA A 3 -5.83 -9.76 -3.26
C ALA A 3 -4.62 -9.74 -2.31
N TRP A 4 -4.49 -10.76 -1.47
CA TRP A 4 -3.37 -10.89 -0.55
C TRP A 4 -2.05 -11.23 -1.26
N GLY A 5 -2.08 -12.01 -2.35
CA GLY A 5 -0.88 -12.25 -3.17
C GLY A 5 -0.46 -11.07 -4.05
N LEU A 6 -1.36 -10.11 -4.30
CA LEU A 6 -1.08 -8.92 -5.09
C LEU A 6 -0.58 -7.74 -4.24
N PHE A 7 -1.06 -7.62 -3.00
CA PHE A 7 -0.87 -6.42 -2.17
C PHE A 7 -0.42 -6.70 -0.74
N GLY A 8 -0.26 -7.98 -0.37
CA GLY A 8 -0.12 -8.41 1.02
C GLY A 8 1.22 -9.07 1.34
N GLY A 9 1.41 -9.32 2.63
CA GLY A 9 2.59 -10.01 3.13
C GLY A 9 2.35 -10.63 4.51
N LEU A 10 3.32 -11.41 4.97
CA LEU A 10 3.34 -12.04 6.29
C LEU A 10 4.34 -11.39 7.24
N GLY A 11 4.03 -11.46 8.53
CA GLY A 11 4.95 -11.13 9.59
C GLY A 11 4.96 -9.65 10.03
N LYS A 12 5.89 -9.34 10.92
CA LYS A 12 6.02 -8.03 11.55
C LYS A 12 6.42 -7.01 10.47
N ARG A 13 5.64 -5.93 10.37
CA ARG A 13 5.80 -4.84 9.36
C ARG A 13 5.45 -5.24 7.92
N SER A 14 4.57 -6.23 7.72
CA SER A 14 4.08 -6.59 6.38
C SER A 14 3.57 -5.40 5.56
N ARG A 15 2.88 -4.46 6.23
CA ARG A 15 2.40 -3.20 5.62
C ARG A 15 3.50 -2.23 5.17
N LYS A 16 4.77 -2.51 5.48
CA LYS A 16 5.94 -1.74 5.06
C LYS A 16 6.80 -2.50 4.04
N GLY A 17 6.21 -3.45 3.31
CA GLY A 17 6.86 -4.19 2.23
C GLY A 17 7.68 -5.40 2.69
N PHE A 18 7.86 -5.60 4.00
CA PHE A 18 8.53 -6.78 4.53
C PHE A 18 7.64 -8.02 4.40
N GLY A 19 8.23 -9.17 4.09
CA GLY A 19 7.46 -10.42 3.98
C GLY A 19 6.38 -10.37 2.89
N SER A 20 6.56 -9.54 1.85
CA SER A 20 5.73 -9.54 0.64
C SER A 20 5.64 -10.97 0.09
N VAL A 21 4.42 -11.44 -0.20
CA VAL A 21 4.20 -12.78 -0.74
C VAL A 21 3.56 -12.67 -2.12
N ALA A 22 4.17 -13.32 -3.10
CA ALA A 22 3.57 -13.50 -4.42
C ALA A 22 3.09 -14.94 -4.55
N ILE A 23 1.80 -15.10 -4.84
CA ILE A 23 1.24 -16.41 -5.17
C ILE A 23 1.81 -16.79 -6.54
N GLN A 24 2.25 -18.05 -6.71
CA GLN A 24 2.69 -18.57 -8.01
C GLN A 24 1.53 -19.25 -8.73
N SER A 25 0.84 -20.16 -8.04
CA SER A 25 -0.33 -20.85 -8.57
C SER A 25 -1.36 -21.12 -7.48
N LEU A 26 -2.63 -21.18 -7.86
CA LEU A 26 -3.72 -21.68 -7.01
C LEU A 26 -4.41 -22.83 -7.73
N ILE A 27 -4.52 -23.96 -7.04
CA ILE A 27 -5.21 -25.16 -7.52
C ILE A 27 -6.54 -25.27 -6.76
N PHE A 28 -7.65 -25.21 -7.47
CA PHE A 28 -8.98 -25.32 -6.86
C PHE A 28 -9.50 -26.76 -6.94
N LYS A 29 -9.46 -27.49 -5.82
CA LYS A 29 -10.06 -28.83 -5.75
C LYS A 29 -11.57 -28.74 -5.58
N GLY A 30 -12.33 -29.35 -6.49
CA GLY A 30 -13.78 -29.55 -6.35
C GLY A 30 -14.66 -28.35 -6.71
N ILE A 31 -14.08 -27.28 -7.27
CA ILE A 31 -14.82 -26.09 -7.75
C ILE A 31 -14.58 -25.97 -9.25
N LYS A 32 -15.60 -25.64 -10.04
CA LYS A 32 -15.48 -25.28 -11.48
C LYS A 32 -14.82 -23.90 -11.67
N GLN A 33 -13.74 -23.62 -10.94
CA GLN A 33 -12.98 -22.40 -11.07
C GLN A 33 -11.64 -22.75 -11.73
N LYS A 34 -11.27 -22.01 -12.77
CA LYS A 34 -10.03 -22.23 -13.51
C LYS A 34 -8.85 -22.00 -12.58
N ASP A 35 -7.84 -22.89 -12.63
CA ASP A 35 -6.56 -22.67 -11.97
C ASP A 35 -6.00 -21.30 -12.39
N ILE A 36 -5.53 -20.54 -11.42
CA ILE A 36 -5.03 -19.17 -11.66
C ILE A 36 -3.52 -19.22 -11.53
N ASP A 37 -2.86 -18.93 -12.64
CA ASP A 37 -1.44 -18.67 -12.68
C ASP A 37 -1.20 -17.19 -12.34
N PHE A 38 -0.48 -16.96 -11.25
CA PHE A 38 -0.12 -15.63 -10.76
C PHE A 38 1.32 -15.28 -11.09
N VAL A 39 2.06 -16.19 -11.76
CA VAL A 39 3.33 -15.84 -12.38
C VAL A 39 3.02 -14.81 -13.47
N SER A 40 3.12 -13.54 -13.09
CA SER A 40 2.93 -12.45 -14.02
C SER A 40 4.15 -12.45 -14.93
N ASP A 41 4.00 -13.02 -16.12
CA ASP A 41 5.09 -13.17 -17.10
C ASP A 41 5.66 -11.83 -17.58
N ASN A 42 5.00 -10.71 -17.25
CA ASN A 42 5.44 -9.33 -17.47
C ASN A 42 4.60 -8.31 -16.68
N TYR A 43 5.07 -7.06 -16.71
CA TYR A 43 4.43 -5.90 -16.09
C TYR A 43 2.97 -5.69 -16.53
N GLU A 44 2.68 -5.84 -17.82
CA GLU A 44 1.34 -5.64 -18.36
C GLU A 44 0.34 -6.69 -17.88
N LYS A 45 0.76 -7.95 -17.77
CA LYS A 45 -0.07 -9.01 -17.18
C LYS A 45 -0.35 -8.75 -15.71
N TYR A 46 0.65 -8.28 -14.95
CA TYR A 46 0.45 -7.91 -13.55
C TYR A 46 -0.60 -6.78 -13.41
N LYS A 47 -0.47 -5.73 -14.24
CA LYS A 47 -1.45 -4.63 -14.31
C LYS A 47 -2.84 -5.13 -14.70
N ALA A 48 -2.93 -6.03 -15.67
CA ALA A 48 -4.18 -6.66 -16.09
C ALA A 48 -4.82 -7.50 -14.97
N HIS A 49 -4.03 -8.23 -14.18
CA HIS A 49 -4.52 -8.97 -13.02
C HIS A 49 -5.15 -8.02 -11.99
N ILE A 50 -4.47 -6.94 -11.63
CA ILE A 50 -5.03 -5.91 -10.73
C ILE A 50 -6.38 -5.41 -11.27
N ASN A 51 -6.43 -5.03 -12.55
CA ASN A 51 -7.64 -4.51 -13.19
C ASN A 51 -8.79 -5.51 -13.27
N ASN A 52 -8.50 -6.82 -13.33
CA ASN A 52 -9.51 -7.87 -13.36
C ASN A 52 -10.06 -8.20 -11.96
N ILE A 53 -9.25 -8.00 -10.92
CA ILE A 53 -9.60 -8.38 -9.54
C ILE A 53 -10.33 -7.25 -8.83
N ILE A 54 -9.91 -5.99 -8.99
CA ILE A 54 -10.52 -4.86 -8.29
C ILE A 54 -12.03 -4.80 -8.45
N PRO A 55 -12.62 -4.89 -9.66
CA PRO A 55 -14.07 -4.82 -9.85
C PRO A 55 -14.85 -5.97 -9.21
N LYS A 56 -14.15 -7.05 -8.80
CA LYS A 56 -14.74 -8.22 -8.15
C LYS A 56 -14.63 -8.17 -6.63
N LEU A 57 -13.93 -7.17 -6.09
CA LEU A 57 -13.87 -6.97 -4.65
C LEU A 57 -15.18 -6.31 -4.22
N GLU A 58 -15.77 -6.84 -3.14
CA GLU A 58 -16.82 -6.12 -2.43
C GLU A 58 -16.23 -4.81 -1.91
N VAL A 59 -16.82 -3.70 -2.33
CA VAL A 59 -16.39 -2.36 -1.93
C VAL A 59 -17.34 -1.83 -0.88
N PHE A 60 -16.82 -1.03 0.04
CA PHE A 60 -17.65 -0.26 0.94
C PHE A 60 -18.35 0.87 0.15
N GLU A 61 -19.67 0.77 0.00
CA GLU A 61 -20.47 1.66 -0.88
C GLU A 61 -21.02 2.92 -0.17
N ASN A 62 -20.84 3.04 1.15
CA ASN A 62 -21.43 4.15 1.90
C ASN A 62 -20.69 5.47 1.61
N THR A 63 -21.39 6.60 1.62
CA THR A 63 -20.83 7.94 1.28
C THR A 63 -19.78 8.44 2.27
N ASN A 64 -19.66 7.76 3.41
CA ASN A 64 -18.63 8.02 4.42
C ASN A 64 -17.51 6.99 4.29
N TYR A 65 -16.26 7.40 4.56
CA TYR A 65 -15.13 6.46 4.64
C TYR A 65 -15.43 5.28 5.57
N PRO A 66 -14.91 4.06 5.29
CA PRO A 66 -15.17 2.92 6.14
C PRO A 66 -14.58 3.14 7.55
N PRO A 67 -15.19 2.60 8.62
CA PRO A 67 -14.69 2.77 9.99
C PRO A 67 -13.33 2.09 10.24
N TYR A 68 -12.82 1.32 9.27
CA TYR A 68 -11.52 0.66 9.26
C TYR A 68 -10.96 0.65 7.83
N SER A 69 -9.64 0.41 7.67
CA SER A 69 -9.01 0.32 6.34
C SER A 69 -9.65 -0.80 5.51
N ALA A 70 -10.42 -0.42 4.50
CA ALA A 70 -11.14 -1.34 3.62
C ALA A 70 -11.09 -0.85 2.17
N PHE A 71 -11.41 -1.77 1.25
CA PHE A 71 -11.64 -1.40 -0.14
C PHE A 71 -12.91 -0.56 -0.22
N SER A 72 -12.82 0.56 -0.94
CA SER A 72 -13.91 1.52 -1.18
C SER A 72 -13.63 2.23 -2.50
N GLN A 73 -14.56 3.06 -2.96
CA GLN A 73 -14.39 3.86 -4.19
C GLN A 73 -13.17 4.80 -4.13
N ASP A 74 -12.74 5.19 -2.93
CA ASP A 74 -11.56 6.04 -2.70
C ASP A 74 -10.25 5.27 -2.51
N SER A 75 -10.29 3.94 -2.62
CA SER A 75 -9.07 3.13 -2.60
C SER A 75 -8.24 3.38 -3.85
N LYS A 76 -6.91 3.45 -3.67
CA LYS A 76 -5.99 3.73 -4.77
C LYS A 76 -4.85 2.72 -4.82
N ILE A 77 -4.42 2.39 -6.04
CA ILE A 77 -3.30 1.50 -6.27
C ILE A 77 -2.28 2.18 -7.19
N PHE A 78 -1.06 2.31 -6.68
CA PHE A 78 0.08 2.84 -7.40
C PHE A 78 1.16 1.78 -7.53
N ILE A 79 1.81 1.71 -8.68
CA ILE A 79 2.95 0.82 -8.91
C ILE A 79 4.15 1.57 -9.47
N THR A 80 5.35 1.02 -9.25
CA THR A 80 6.57 1.50 -9.90
C THR A 80 6.40 1.52 -11.42
N ASP A 81 6.87 2.59 -12.05
CA ASP A 81 6.92 2.71 -13.51
C ASP A 81 7.69 1.54 -14.17
N ILE A 82 7.25 1.12 -15.35
CA ILE A 82 7.92 0.08 -16.15
C ILE A 82 9.37 0.45 -16.47
N ASP A 83 9.64 1.75 -16.67
CA ASP A 83 11.00 2.24 -16.96
C ASP A 83 11.92 2.22 -15.73
N ASN A 84 11.35 2.02 -14.53
CA ASN A 84 12.06 2.05 -13.25
C ASN A 84 12.09 0.68 -12.55
N LEU A 85 11.83 -0.40 -13.28
CA LEU A 85 11.89 -1.75 -12.76
C LEU A 85 13.32 -2.14 -12.37
N LYS A 86 13.44 -2.94 -11.30
CA LYS A 86 14.74 -3.39 -10.79
C LYS A 86 14.79 -4.89 -10.70
N THR A 87 15.97 -5.46 -10.90
CA THR A 87 16.25 -6.90 -10.76
C THR A 87 16.49 -7.34 -9.32
N ASP A 88 16.51 -6.41 -8.36
CA ASP A 88 16.73 -6.68 -6.94
C ASP A 88 15.58 -6.11 -6.10
N ALA A 89 14.84 -7.01 -5.44
CA ALA A 89 13.74 -6.68 -4.55
C ALA A 89 14.16 -5.72 -3.43
N THR A 90 15.40 -5.83 -2.93
CA THR A 90 15.94 -4.96 -1.88
C THR A 90 16.05 -3.52 -2.36
N LYS A 91 16.41 -3.30 -3.62
CA LYS A 91 16.49 -1.95 -4.20
C LYS A 91 15.10 -1.34 -4.38
N VAL A 92 14.09 -2.14 -4.74
CA VAL A 92 12.70 -1.67 -4.80
C VAL A 92 12.19 -1.34 -3.40
N HIS A 93 12.50 -2.18 -2.41
CA HIS A 93 12.15 -1.93 -1.02
C HIS A 93 12.76 -0.63 -0.49
N LYS A 94 14.05 -0.40 -0.76
CA LYS A 94 14.76 0.83 -0.36
C LYS A 94 14.15 2.09 -0.97
N ASP A 95 13.69 2.03 -2.22
CA ASP A 95 13.01 3.17 -2.85
C ASP A 95 11.66 3.46 -2.19
N LEU A 96 10.84 2.43 -1.97
CA LEU A 96 9.58 2.54 -1.24
C LEU A 96 9.78 3.10 0.17
N GLU A 97 10.81 2.62 0.87
CA GLU A 97 11.17 3.11 2.20
C GLU A 97 11.66 4.56 2.15
N GLY A 98 12.48 4.91 1.15
CA GLY A 98 12.99 6.26 0.94
C GLY A 98 11.85 7.25 0.72
N ALA A 99 10.92 6.93 -0.19
CA ALA A 99 9.69 7.68 -0.38
C ALA A 99 8.93 7.80 0.94
N TYR A 100 8.60 6.67 1.58
CA TYR A 100 7.85 6.66 2.84
C TYR A 100 8.52 7.51 3.94
N LYS A 101 9.85 7.47 4.06
CA LYS A 101 10.62 8.28 5.00
C LYS A 101 10.53 9.77 4.68
N ARG A 102 10.65 10.18 3.41
CA ARG A 102 10.52 11.59 2.99
C ARG A 102 9.18 12.17 3.45
N TYR A 103 8.09 11.45 3.22
CA TYR A 103 6.76 11.94 3.61
C TYR A 103 6.49 11.85 5.11
N ARG A 104 7.00 10.81 5.78
CA ARG A 104 6.88 10.71 7.24
C ARG A 104 7.71 11.77 7.98
N SER A 105 8.84 12.20 7.41
CA SER A 105 9.71 13.22 8.00
C SER A 105 9.36 14.65 7.59
N GLY A 106 8.34 14.84 6.73
CA GLY A 106 7.91 16.17 6.28
C GLY A 106 8.82 16.79 5.21
N ASN A 107 9.33 16.01 4.25
CA ASN A 107 10.17 16.47 3.13
C ASN A 107 11.41 17.27 3.57
N GLY A 108 12.10 16.83 4.62
CA GLY A 108 13.29 17.55 5.07
C GLY A 108 13.00 18.95 5.65
N GLN A 109 11.73 19.30 5.90
CA GLN A 109 11.40 20.36 6.86
C GLN A 109 11.73 19.84 8.26
N SER A 110 13.02 19.89 8.59
CA SER A 110 13.58 19.59 9.91
C SER A 110 13.01 20.45 11.03
N ASN A 111 12.16 21.43 10.73
CA ASN A 111 11.73 22.44 11.70
C ASN A 111 10.30 22.25 12.21
N ASN A 112 9.53 21.30 11.66
CA ASN A 112 8.18 20.96 12.14
C ASN A 112 8.06 19.46 12.42
N LYS A 113 9.06 18.86 13.09
CA LYS A 113 8.73 17.71 13.94
C LYS A 113 7.66 18.22 14.91
N PRO A 114 6.51 17.55 15.11
CA PRO A 114 5.68 17.87 16.26
C PRO A 114 6.64 17.86 17.44
N GLU A 115 6.75 19.02 18.08
CA GLU A 115 7.64 19.26 19.20
C GLU A 115 7.53 18.04 20.12
N ARG A 116 8.66 17.47 20.54
CA ARG A 116 8.71 16.20 21.28
C ARG A 116 7.95 16.33 22.60
N LYS A 117 6.62 16.23 22.56
CA LYS A 117 5.70 16.30 23.70
C LYS A 117 5.97 15.18 24.71
N ASP A 118 6.68 14.14 24.29
CA ASP A 118 6.98 12.95 25.10
C ASP A 118 8.16 13.16 26.06
N PHE A 119 8.99 14.19 25.88
CA PHE A 119 10.14 14.48 26.76
C PHE A 119 10.23 15.96 27.19
N GLY A 120 9.17 16.74 26.97
CA GLY A 120 9.04 18.11 27.47
C GLY A 120 8.29 18.19 28.80
N THR A 121 8.21 19.39 29.37
CA THR A 121 7.36 19.69 30.52
C THR A 121 5.94 19.16 30.27
N PRO A 122 5.29 18.47 31.22
CA PRO A 122 3.91 18.02 31.06
C PRO A 122 3.02 19.21 30.70
N VAL A 123 2.67 19.32 29.43
CA VAL A 123 1.68 20.29 28.98
C VAL A 123 0.33 19.64 29.27
N ALA A 124 -0.52 20.31 30.03
CA ALA A 124 -1.91 19.87 30.16
C ALA A 124 -2.47 19.77 28.75
N PHE A 125 -2.75 18.54 28.30
CA PHE A 125 -3.56 18.33 27.11
C PHE A 125 -4.86 19.09 27.42
N LYS A 126 -5.08 20.23 26.75
CA LYS A 126 -6.43 20.76 26.68
C LYS A 126 -7.20 19.62 26.06
N ASN A 127 -8.02 18.96 26.88
CA ASN A 127 -9.04 18.04 26.43
C ASN A 127 -9.91 18.85 25.49
N ASP A 128 -9.52 18.95 24.22
CA ASP A 128 -10.45 19.30 23.18
C ASP A 128 -11.44 18.13 23.19
N PRO A 129 -12.72 18.36 23.51
CA PRO A 129 -13.72 17.30 23.52
C PRO A 129 -13.90 16.64 22.14
N ASN A 130 -13.27 17.18 21.08
CA ASN A 130 -13.15 16.55 19.76
C ASN A 130 -11.81 15.81 19.52
N ASP A 131 -10.87 15.83 20.46
CA ASP A 131 -9.59 15.14 20.35
C ASP A 131 -9.76 13.68 20.76
N SER A 132 -10.06 12.84 19.77
CA SER A 132 -10.08 11.37 19.86
C SER A 132 -8.66 10.79 19.99
N THR A 133 -7.83 11.35 20.89
CA THR A 133 -6.39 11.06 21.02
C THR A 133 -6.03 9.63 21.44
N SER A 134 -6.98 8.70 21.56
CA SER A 134 -6.69 7.33 22.04
C SER A 134 -6.55 6.26 20.95
N ASP A 135 -7.04 6.49 19.73
CA ASP A 135 -7.03 5.43 18.72
C ASP A 135 -5.73 5.44 17.92
N ARG A 136 -4.74 4.66 18.39
CA ARG A 136 -3.56 4.27 17.61
C ARG A 136 -4.00 3.42 16.42
N ARG A 137 -4.41 4.07 15.34
CA ARG A 137 -4.85 3.37 14.13
C ARG A 137 -3.67 2.92 13.29
N ALA A 138 -3.88 1.75 12.69
CA ALA A 138 -3.02 1.20 11.68
C ALA A 138 -2.90 2.18 10.50
N SER A 139 -1.70 2.35 9.94
CA SER A 139 -1.50 3.10 8.68
C SER A 139 -2.39 2.52 7.56
N PRO A 140 -3.10 3.37 6.80
CA PRO A 140 -3.99 2.94 5.69
C PRO A 140 -3.23 2.53 4.42
N ILE A 141 -1.89 2.47 4.49
CA ILE A 141 -1.01 2.22 3.37
C ILE A 141 -0.38 0.84 3.54
N PHE A 142 -0.50 0.03 2.49
CA PHE A 142 0.15 -1.26 2.32
C PHE A 142 1.21 -1.12 1.24
N LEU A 143 2.44 -1.48 1.58
CA LEU A 143 3.53 -1.60 0.62
C LEU A 143 3.76 -3.07 0.32
N HIS A 144 3.96 -3.39 -0.95
CA HIS A 144 4.20 -4.74 -1.43
C HIS A 144 5.26 -4.72 -2.54
N ILE A 145 6.02 -5.81 -2.65
CA ILE A 145 6.99 -6.01 -3.72
C ILE A 145 6.57 -7.25 -4.49
N HIS A 146 6.25 -7.08 -5.76
CA HIS A 146 5.78 -8.16 -6.61
C HIS A 146 6.86 -8.53 -7.63
N PRO A 147 7.25 -9.82 -7.75
CA PRO A 147 8.13 -10.27 -8.81
C PRO A 147 7.37 -10.35 -10.13
N ILE A 148 7.99 -9.88 -11.20
CA ILE A 148 7.53 -10.07 -12.57
C ILE A 148 8.66 -10.71 -13.37
N LYS A 149 8.32 -11.58 -14.31
CA LYS A 149 9.29 -12.09 -15.27
C LYS A 149 9.31 -11.10 -16.44
N GLU A 150 10.46 -10.84 -17.05
CA GLU A 150 10.54 -10.07 -18.30
C GLU A 150 11.69 -10.63 -19.12
N SER A 151 11.37 -11.16 -20.30
CA SER A 151 12.34 -11.62 -21.29
C SER A 151 13.54 -12.40 -20.71
N ASN A 152 13.27 -13.36 -19.83
CA ASN A 152 14.22 -14.24 -19.09
C ASN A 152 14.90 -13.67 -17.83
N SER A 153 14.60 -12.45 -17.43
CA SER A 153 15.03 -11.89 -16.15
C SER A 153 13.86 -11.78 -15.17
N VAL A 154 14.14 -11.85 -13.86
CA VAL A 154 13.15 -11.48 -12.84
C VAL A 154 13.39 -10.03 -12.46
N GLN A 155 12.34 -9.23 -12.59
CA GLN A 155 12.29 -7.87 -12.13
C GLN A 155 11.24 -7.74 -11.03
N TYR A 156 11.21 -6.59 -10.36
CA TYR A 156 10.35 -6.36 -9.22
C TYR A 156 9.61 -5.03 -9.37
N VAL A 157 8.31 -5.08 -9.09
CA VAL A 157 7.41 -3.94 -9.04
C VAL A 157 7.18 -3.57 -7.58
N GLY A 158 7.37 -2.30 -7.24
CA GLY A 158 6.93 -1.76 -5.96
C GLY A 158 5.47 -1.35 -6.04
N VAL A 159 4.69 -1.72 -5.04
CA VAL A 159 3.23 -1.53 -5.03
C VAL A 159 2.84 -0.77 -3.78
N ARG A 160 1.98 0.24 -3.95
CA ARG A 160 1.41 1.05 -2.88
C ARG A 160 -0.11 0.93 -2.97
N LEU A 161 -0.72 0.25 -2.00
CA LEU A 161 -2.16 0.16 -1.86
C LEU A 161 -2.61 1.10 -0.74
N TYR A 162 -3.53 2.00 -1.07
CA TYR A 162 -4.18 2.89 -0.11
C TYR A 162 -5.61 2.41 0.14
N LEU A 163 -5.90 2.08 1.40
CA LEU A 163 -7.22 1.70 1.89
C LEU A 163 -7.70 2.78 2.86
N PRO A 164 -8.54 3.72 2.40
CA PRO A 164 -9.01 4.80 3.24
C PRO A 164 -9.88 4.24 4.38
N ALA A 165 -10.02 5.05 5.41
CA ALA A 165 -10.79 4.82 6.61
C ALA A 165 -11.23 6.18 7.19
N MET A 166 -12.14 6.19 8.15
CA MET A 166 -12.43 7.40 8.93
C MET A 166 -11.16 7.90 9.66
N ASP A 167 -11.10 9.21 9.89
CA ASP A 167 -10.09 9.89 10.69
C ASP A 167 -8.63 9.76 10.20
N ILE A 168 -8.43 9.74 8.87
CA ILE A 168 -7.08 9.74 8.29
C ILE A 168 -6.38 11.06 8.60
N LYS A 169 -5.27 10.95 9.33
CA LYS A 169 -4.38 12.08 9.59
C LYS A 169 -3.57 12.39 8.32
N HIS A 170 -3.63 13.65 7.88
CA HIS A 170 -2.82 14.21 6.78
C HIS A 170 -3.02 13.56 5.39
N PRO A 171 -4.25 13.58 4.82
CA PRO A 171 -4.54 12.97 3.51
C PRO A 171 -3.65 13.53 2.38
N GLY A 172 -3.30 14.82 2.40
CA GLY A 172 -2.44 15.43 1.40
C GLY A 172 -0.99 14.89 1.39
N LEU A 173 -0.45 14.45 2.53
CA LEU A 173 0.87 13.81 2.59
C LEU A 173 0.83 12.39 2.02
N ILE A 174 -0.30 11.69 2.21
CA ILE A 174 -0.52 10.36 1.67
C ILE A 174 -0.58 10.44 0.15
N GLN A 175 -1.35 11.37 -0.40
CA GLN A 175 -1.46 11.53 -1.86
C GLN A 175 -0.08 11.76 -2.50
N LYS A 176 0.72 12.68 -1.95
CA LYS A 176 2.08 12.93 -2.45
C LYS A 176 2.99 11.70 -2.36
N PHE A 177 2.84 10.87 -1.31
CA PHE A 177 3.58 9.61 -1.19
C PHE A 177 3.18 8.59 -2.25
N LEU A 178 1.89 8.51 -2.57
CA LEU A 178 1.37 7.58 -3.55
C LEU A 178 1.92 7.89 -4.95
N GLU A 179 1.99 9.18 -5.30
CA GLU A 179 2.45 9.67 -6.61
C GLU A 179 3.98 9.67 -6.80
N ASP A 180 4.77 9.53 -5.72
CA ASP A 180 6.24 9.64 -5.77
C ASP A 180 6.90 8.51 -6.57
N GLY A 181 7.21 8.78 -7.85
CA GLY A 181 7.86 7.83 -8.75
C GLY A 181 7.00 6.59 -9.01
N ALA A 182 5.68 6.77 -9.04
CA ALA A 182 4.73 5.69 -9.22
C ALA A 182 3.59 6.12 -10.15
N ILE A 183 3.02 5.14 -10.84
CA ILE A 183 1.89 5.32 -11.74
C ILE A 183 0.65 4.77 -11.06
N GLU A 184 -0.43 5.55 -11.08
CA GLU A 184 -1.76 5.09 -10.68
C GLU A 184 -2.30 4.10 -11.72
N ILE A 185 -2.71 2.92 -11.27
CA ILE A 185 -3.30 1.92 -12.18
C ILE A 185 -4.79 2.17 -12.37
N LYS A 186 -5.49 2.58 -11.30
CA LYS A 186 -6.93 2.82 -11.28
C LYS A 186 -7.41 3.44 -9.97
N ASN A 187 -8.52 4.17 -10.02
CA ASN A 187 -9.46 4.35 -8.90
C ASN A 187 -10.46 3.19 -8.89
N ILE A 188 -10.81 2.68 -7.72
CA ILE A 188 -11.72 1.52 -7.55
C ILE A 188 -13.14 1.88 -7.96
#